data_AF-A0A3A4QDV7-F1
#
_entry.id   AF-A0A3A4QDV7-F1
#
_cell.length_a   1.000
_cell.length_b   1.000
_cell.length_c   1.000
_cell.angle_alpha   90.00
_cell.angle_beta   90.00
_cell.angle_gamma   90.00
#
_symmetry.space_group_name_H-M   'P 1'
#
loop_
_entity.id
_entity.type
_entity.pdbx_description
1 polymer ?
#
loop_
_entity_poly.entity_id
_entity_poly.type
_entity_poly.pdbx_seq_one_letter_code
_entity_poly.pdbx_strand_id
1 'polypeptide(L)'
;MMRKLGGKCIMKRLIPILLALFLVFGPAVISGCDKGEDPTDKTVEAVKPAPRAEATRPADTDTSGDSLSSDETDFPKDAGSKDIPIIIDEPGGVIEMKNEAAVSEHRMGIVRFAHEKHYRDKPEGHGIGCGECHHDTAGIPLAELKPGDSVQNCLECHSKKDRPKKPQDISDADWLAMRLEYYVEAMHDNCMECHKEQGGPVKCADCHPRQE
;
A
#
# COMPACT_ATOMS: atom_id res chain seq x y z
N MET A 1 -20.71 3.48 46.77
CA MET A 1 -19.88 3.76 47.96
C MET A 1 -18.42 3.78 47.53
N MET A 2 -17.68 4.75 48.08
CA MET A 2 -16.24 5.05 47.98
C MET A 2 -15.34 3.78 47.90
N ARG A 3 -14.15 3.77 47.28
CA ARG A 3 -12.99 4.60 47.62
C ARG A 3 -11.93 4.67 46.50
N LYS A 4 -11.37 5.86 46.41
CA LYS A 4 -10.18 6.33 45.69
C LYS A 4 -8.94 6.02 46.55
N LEU A 5 -7.86 5.46 46.00
CA LEU A 5 -6.52 5.55 46.57
C LEU A 5 -5.48 5.66 45.46
N GLY A 6 -4.83 6.82 45.42
CA GLY A 6 -3.65 7.06 44.59
C GLY A 6 -2.38 6.64 45.32
N GLY A 7 -1.34 6.37 44.55
CA GLY A 7 0.01 6.12 45.04
C GLY A 7 1.03 6.65 44.05
N LYS A 8 1.55 7.85 44.32
CA LYS A 8 2.76 8.40 43.70
C LYS A 8 3.95 7.68 44.30
N CYS A 9 4.79 7.02 43.50
CA CYS A 9 6.11 6.59 43.94
C CYS A 9 7.17 7.46 43.28
N ILE A 10 7.82 8.25 44.13
CA ILE A 10 8.92 9.15 43.85
C ILE A 10 10.19 8.31 43.83
N MET A 11 10.97 8.32 42.74
CA MET A 11 12.33 7.82 42.79
C MET A 11 13.31 8.84 42.20
N LYS A 12 13.99 9.51 43.13
CA LYS A 12 15.17 10.36 42.96
C LYS A 12 16.37 9.52 42.52
N ARG A 13 17.02 9.89 41.43
CA ARG A 13 18.49 9.78 41.22
C ARG A 13 18.90 10.96 40.31
N LEU A 14 19.49 12.05 40.81
CA LEU A 14 20.92 12.27 41.12
C LEU A 14 21.85 11.88 39.96
N ILE A 15 22.14 12.83 39.05
CA ILE A 15 23.42 12.96 38.31
C ILE A 15 23.71 14.47 38.09
N PRO A 16 24.91 14.98 38.41
CA PRO A 16 25.25 16.40 38.41
C PRO A 16 25.79 16.94 37.08
N ILE A 17 25.46 18.21 36.85
CA ILE A 17 26.26 19.33 36.30
C ILE A 17 27.63 18.95 35.70
N LEU A 18 27.81 19.20 34.40
CA LEU A 18 29.06 19.74 33.88
C LEU A 18 28.78 20.88 32.90
N LEU A 19 29.28 22.05 33.32
CA LEU A 19 29.22 23.35 32.69
C LEU A 19 30.48 23.49 31.83
N ALA A 20 30.35 23.73 30.52
CA ALA A 20 31.48 24.15 29.69
C ALA A 20 31.02 25.21 28.67
N LEU A 21 31.17 26.43 29.17
CA LEU A 21 31.23 27.72 28.51
C LEU A 21 32.15 27.69 27.26
N PHE A 22 31.66 28.09 26.09
CA PHE A 22 32.51 28.73 25.07
C PHE A 22 31.70 29.78 24.30
N LEU A 23 31.77 31.00 24.83
CA LEU A 23 31.54 32.25 24.12
C LEU A 23 32.78 32.53 23.26
N VAL A 24 32.61 32.66 21.94
CA VAL A 24 33.52 33.44 21.11
C VAL A 24 32.70 34.43 20.30
N PHE A 25 32.85 35.69 20.69
CA PHE A 25 32.44 36.90 19.99
C PHE A 25 33.22 37.08 18.69
N GLY A 26 32.54 37.56 17.63
CA GLY A 26 33.15 38.16 16.44
C GLY A 26 32.09 38.90 15.61
N PRO A 27 32.39 40.07 15.02
CA PRO A 27 31.48 41.22 15.04
C PRO A 27 30.52 41.36 13.85
N ALA A 28 29.45 42.10 14.13
CA ALA A 28 28.46 42.60 13.20
C ALA A 28 29.01 43.66 12.23
N VAL A 29 28.51 43.62 10.98
CA VAL A 29 28.29 44.81 10.14
C VAL A 29 26.87 44.72 9.57
N ILE A 30 26.18 45.85 9.66
CA ILE A 30 24.74 46.09 9.49
C ILE A 30 24.48 46.59 8.06
N SER A 31 23.31 46.26 7.49
CA SER A 31 22.48 47.05 6.53
C SER A 31 21.79 46.07 5.58
N GLY A 32 20.46 46.01 5.38
CA GLY A 32 19.32 46.83 5.73
C GLY A 32 18.15 46.39 4.82
N CYS A 33 16.93 46.84 5.14
CA CYS A 33 15.69 46.82 4.33
C CYS A 33 14.81 45.54 4.33
N ASP A 34 13.98 45.46 5.38
CA ASP A 34 12.50 45.57 5.33
C ASP A 34 11.79 45.21 3.99
N LYS A 35 11.04 44.10 4.00
CA LYS A 35 9.72 43.95 3.36
C LYS A 35 8.99 42.72 3.91
N GLY A 36 7.74 42.93 4.28
CA GLY A 36 6.93 42.07 5.13
C GLY A 36 6.62 40.66 4.62
N GLU A 37 6.33 39.80 5.59
CA GLU A 37 5.95 38.40 5.41
C GLU A 37 4.44 38.26 5.61
N ASP A 38 3.82 37.66 4.59
CA ASP A 38 2.41 37.31 4.44
C ASP A 38 2.08 36.05 5.27
N PRO A 39 1.03 36.01 6.11
CA PRO A 39 0.74 34.88 6.97
C PRO A 39 -0.19 33.86 6.27
N THR A 40 0.30 33.18 5.22
CA THR A 40 -0.31 31.94 4.74
C THR A 40 0.72 30.97 4.17
N ASP A 41 1.53 30.36 5.04
CA ASP A 41 2.24 29.12 4.70
C ASP A 41 1.82 28.04 5.69
N LYS A 42 0.76 27.31 5.33
CA LYS A 42 0.50 26.00 5.91
C LYS A 42 1.24 25.01 5.04
N THR A 43 2.47 24.71 5.44
CA THR A 43 3.24 23.57 5.00
C THR A 43 2.40 22.31 5.17
N VAL A 44 1.88 21.79 4.06
CA VAL A 44 1.39 20.42 4.00
C VAL A 44 2.64 19.57 3.84
N GLU A 45 3.06 18.95 4.94
CA GLU A 45 4.18 18.02 4.96
C GLU A 45 3.86 16.87 4.00
N ALA A 46 4.58 16.82 2.88
CA ALA A 46 4.47 15.76 1.90
C ALA A 46 4.86 14.43 2.56
N VAL A 47 3.86 13.60 2.85
CA VAL A 47 4.08 12.19 3.23
C VAL A 47 4.72 11.53 2.02
N LYS A 48 6.05 11.32 2.08
CA LYS A 48 6.73 10.46 1.12
C LYS A 48 6.05 9.09 1.18
N PRO A 49 5.67 8.49 0.04
CA PRO A 49 5.27 7.09 0.05
C PRO A 49 6.40 6.29 0.69
N ALA A 50 6.04 5.45 1.65
CA ALA A 50 7.01 4.58 2.28
C ALA A 50 7.71 3.78 1.19
N PRO A 51 9.06 3.66 1.21
CA PRO A 51 9.74 2.75 0.31
C PRO A 51 9.12 1.37 0.52
N ARG A 52 8.76 0.68 -0.57
CA ARG A 52 8.32 -0.72 -0.56
C ARG A 52 9.35 -1.47 0.27
N ALA A 53 8.94 -1.92 1.46
CA ALA A 53 9.84 -2.64 2.34
C ALA A 53 10.27 -3.91 1.59
N GLU A 54 11.56 -4.07 1.34
CA GLU A 54 12.13 -5.35 0.93
C GLU A 54 11.77 -6.38 2.01
N ALA A 55 10.72 -7.15 1.76
CA ALA A 55 10.34 -8.26 2.63
C ALA A 55 11.45 -9.31 2.51
N THR A 56 12.33 -9.32 3.50
CA THR A 56 13.32 -10.38 3.65
C THR A 56 12.55 -11.67 3.97
N ARG A 57 12.48 -12.56 2.99
CA ARG A 57 11.87 -13.89 3.13
C ARG A 57 12.52 -14.63 4.31
N PRO A 58 11.76 -15.14 5.30
CA PRO A 58 12.29 -16.12 6.22
C PRO A 58 12.59 -17.41 5.47
N ALA A 59 13.76 -17.99 5.77
CA ALA A 59 14.21 -19.24 5.18
C ALA A 59 13.28 -20.40 5.56
N ASP A 60 13.01 -21.25 4.57
CA ASP A 60 12.15 -22.41 4.63
C ASP A 60 12.58 -23.36 5.77
N THR A 61 11.64 -23.69 6.66
CA THR A 61 11.76 -24.87 7.51
C THR A 61 10.75 -25.90 7.06
N ASP A 62 11.28 -26.95 6.42
CA ASP A 62 10.62 -28.21 6.17
C ASP A 62 9.94 -28.72 7.44
N THR A 63 8.63 -28.94 7.40
CA THR A 63 7.99 -29.93 8.26
C THR A 63 6.87 -30.60 7.49
N SER A 64 7.20 -31.79 7.01
CA SER A 64 6.28 -32.84 6.62
C SER A 64 5.50 -33.34 7.84
N GLY A 65 4.19 -33.58 7.68
CA GLY A 65 3.44 -34.47 8.58
C GLY A 65 2.00 -34.09 8.90
N ASP A 66 1.09 -34.81 8.24
CA ASP A 66 -0.19 -35.36 8.74
C ASP A 66 -1.43 -34.49 9.02
N SER A 67 -2.40 -34.65 8.10
CA SER A 67 -3.81 -35.03 8.27
C SER A 67 -4.64 -34.64 9.50
N LEU A 68 -5.84 -34.13 9.17
CA LEU A 68 -7.15 -34.32 9.85
C LEU A 68 -7.35 -33.68 11.24
N SER A 69 -8.19 -32.65 11.32
CA SER A 69 -9.64 -32.85 11.54
C SER A 69 -10.38 -31.52 11.60
N SER A 70 -11.50 -31.48 10.89
CA SER A 70 -12.56 -30.48 10.99
C SER A 70 -13.14 -30.40 12.40
N ASP A 71 -13.21 -29.19 12.97
CA ASP A 71 -14.31 -28.84 13.86
C ASP A 71 -14.60 -27.34 13.77
N GLU A 72 -15.87 -27.05 13.47
CA GLU A 72 -16.49 -25.73 13.36
C GLU A 72 -16.51 -25.04 14.72
N THR A 73 -16.16 -23.74 14.76
CA THR A 73 -16.91 -22.78 15.58
C THR A 73 -16.91 -21.40 14.93
N ASP A 74 -18.05 -21.10 14.30
CA ASP A 74 -18.87 -19.90 14.52
C ASP A 74 -18.15 -18.57 14.80
N PHE A 75 -17.97 -17.76 13.74
CA PHE A 75 -17.75 -16.32 13.85
C PHE A 75 -18.79 -15.55 13.01
N PRO A 76 -19.31 -14.43 13.55
CA PRO A 76 -20.54 -13.82 13.08
C PRO A 76 -20.37 -13.12 11.73
N LYS A 77 -21.31 -13.43 10.84
CA LYS A 77 -21.63 -12.67 9.63
C LYS A 77 -22.44 -11.44 10.03
N ASP A 78 -21.92 -10.25 9.74
CA ASP A 78 -22.67 -9.02 9.43
C ASP A 78 -21.64 -7.89 9.21
N ALA A 79 -21.78 -6.94 8.28
CA ALA A 79 -22.85 -6.64 7.35
C ALA A 79 -22.29 -5.73 6.21
N GLY A 80 -22.85 -5.86 5.00
CA GLY A 80 -22.98 -4.71 4.11
C GLY A 80 -22.00 -4.55 2.94
N SER A 81 -21.55 -5.64 2.31
CA SER A 81 -21.05 -5.56 0.93
C SER A 81 -22.24 -5.77 -0.01
N LYS A 82 -22.60 -4.77 -0.81
CA LYS A 82 -23.64 -4.91 -1.83
C LYS A 82 -23.10 -5.83 -2.92
N ASP A 83 -23.74 -6.97 -3.05
CA ASP A 83 -23.37 -8.09 -3.92
C ASP A 83 -23.16 -7.65 -5.37
N ILE A 84 -21.88 -7.47 -5.74
CA ILE A 84 -21.44 -7.76 -7.11
C ILE A 84 -21.06 -9.24 -7.08
N PRO A 85 -21.61 -10.10 -7.95
CA PRO A 85 -21.20 -11.50 -8.00
C PRO A 85 -19.73 -11.54 -8.41
N ILE A 86 -18.86 -11.75 -7.43
CA ILE A 86 -17.50 -12.18 -7.69
C ILE A 86 -17.65 -13.59 -8.28
N ILE A 87 -17.44 -13.72 -9.58
CA ILE A 87 -17.29 -15.02 -10.22
C ILE A 87 -15.97 -15.58 -9.70
N ILE A 88 -16.03 -16.29 -8.58
CA ILE A 88 -14.90 -17.06 -8.04
C ILE A 88 -14.88 -18.36 -8.83
N ASP A 89 -14.37 -18.31 -10.06
CA ASP A 89 -14.03 -19.48 -10.86
C ASP A 89 -12.75 -20.09 -10.25
N GLU A 90 -12.94 -20.88 -9.19
CA GLU A 90 -11.97 -21.66 -8.43
C GLU A 90 -10.73 -20.90 -7.90
N PRO A 91 -10.18 -21.30 -6.73
CA PRO A 91 -8.90 -20.79 -6.26
C PRO A 91 -7.79 -21.38 -7.14
N GLY A 92 -7.70 -20.89 -8.37
CA GLY A 92 -6.73 -21.31 -9.36
C GLY A 92 -6.88 -20.72 -10.77
N GLY A 93 -7.93 -19.94 -11.01
CA GLY A 93 -8.31 -19.47 -12.35
C GLY A 93 -7.58 -18.23 -12.88
N VAL A 94 -7.74 -18.02 -14.19
CA VAL A 94 -7.45 -16.76 -14.86
C VAL A 94 -8.61 -15.80 -14.59
N ILE A 95 -8.32 -14.71 -13.87
CA ILE A 95 -9.29 -13.68 -13.49
C ILE A 95 -9.38 -12.66 -14.61
N GLU A 96 -10.60 -12.36 -15.07
CA GLU A 96 -10.81 -11.20 -15.95
C GLU A 96 -10.85 -9.93 -15.11
N MET A 97 -9.92 -9.01 -15.36
CA MET A 97 -9.83 -7.72 -14.67
C MET A 97 -10.87 -6.73 -15.22
N LYS A 98 -12.13 -7.17 -15.30
CA LYS A 98 -13.27 -6.39 -15.75
C LYS A 98 -13.99 -5.80 -14.53
N ASN A 99 -13.86 -4.49 -14.33
CA ASN A 99 -14.52 -3.78 -13.25
C ASN A 99 -15.30 -2.57 -13.80
N GLU A 100 -16.57 -2.78 -14.10
CA GLU A 100 -17.48 -1.76 -14.66
C GLU A 100 -17.80 -0.65 -13.64
N ALA A 101 -17.62 -0.92 -12.34
CA ALA A 101 -17.76 0.11 -11.33
C ALA A 101 -16.58 1.09 -11.35
N ALA A 102 -15.38 0.64 -11.75
CA ALA A 102 -14.16 1.43 -11.81
C ALA A 102 -13.91 2.08 -13.18
N VAL A 103 -14.38 1.47 -14.27
CA VAL A 103 -14.11 1.92 -15.65
C VAL A 103 -15.42 2.05 -16.41
N SER A 104 -15.75 3.26 -16.85
CA SER A 104 -16.99 3.55 -17.59
C SER A 104 -16.93 3.07 -19.04
N GLU A 105 -15.74 3.12 -19.65
CA GLU A 105 -15.50 2.72 -21.04
C GLU A 105 -14.16 1.98 -21.17
N HIS A 106 -14.20 0.71 -21.58
CA HIS A 106 -12.99 -0.07 -21.85
C HIS A 106 -12.46 0.24 -23.26
N ARG A 107 -11.44 1.10 -23.33
CA ARG A 107 -10.75 1.48 -24.58
C ARG A 107 -9.72 0.46 -25.07
N MET A 108 -9.40 -0.52 -24.23
CA MET A 108 -8.44 -1.59 -24.49
C MET A 108 -9.10 -2.93 -24.12
N GLY A 109 -8.57 -4.06 -24.57
CA GLY A 109 -9.09 -5.36 -24.15
C GLY A 109 -8.92 -5.59 -22.65
N ILE A 110 -9.78 -6.46 -22.12
CA ILE A 110 -9.79 -6.83 -20.71
C ILE A 110 -8.55 -7.68 -20.39
N VAL A 111 -7.81 -7.29 -19.35
CA VAL A 111 -6.64 -8.04 -18.89
C VAL A 111 -7.09 -9.36 -18.28
N ARG A 112 -6.47 -10.45 -18.70
CA ARG A 112 -6.65 -11.78 -18.13
C ARG A 112 -5.49 -12.07 -17.17
N PHE A 113 -5.74 -12.00 -15.88
CA PHE A 113 -4.74 -12.15 -14.83
C PHE A 113 -4.72 -13.58 -14.28
N ALA A 114 -3.64 -14.32 -14.55
CA ALA A 114 -3.43 -15.64 -13.97
C ALA A 114 -2.88 -15.49 -12.53
N HIS A 115 -3.76 -15.51 -11.53
CA HIS A 115 -3.37 -15.24 -10.14
C HIS A 115 -2.36 -16.28 -9.61
N GLU A 116 -2.60 -17.58 -9.86
CA GLU A 116 -1.68 -18.66 -9.47
C GLU A 116 -0.26 -18.48 -9.97
N LYS A 117 -0.11 -18.00 -11.20
CA LYS A 117 1.19 -17.84 -11.82
C LYS A 117 2.07 -16.86 -11.04
N HIS A 118 1.46 -15.91 -10.33
CA HIS A 118 2.20 -14.92 -9.56
C HIS A 118 2.63 -15.49 -8.20
N TYR A 119 1.72 -16.11 -7.45
CA TYR A 119 2.03 -16.52 -6.08
C TYR A 119 2.69 -17.90 -5.95
N ARG A 120 2.43 -18.84 -6.87
CA ARG A 120 3.01 -20.18 -6.77
C ARG A 120 4.52 -20.13 -6.90
N ASP A 121 5.19 -21.04 -6.19
CA ASP A 121 6.64 -21.16 -6.25
C ASP A 121 7.15 -21.52 -7.64
N LYS A 122 8.42 -21.22 -7.89
CA LYS A 122 9.12 -21.64 -9.10
C LYS A 122 9.34 -23.16 -9.08
N PRO A 123 9.29 -23.86 -10.23
CA PRO A 123 9.17 -23.31 -11.58
C PRO A 123 7.72 -23.05 -12.08
N GLU A 124 6.70 -23.43 -11.31
CA GLU A 124 5.30 -23.35 -11.74
C GLU A 124 4.75 -21.91 -11.77
N GLY A 125 5.27 -21.03 -10.92
CA GLY A 125 4.93 -19.62 -10.86
C GLY A 125 6.15 -18.71 -10.61
N HIS A 126 5.90 -17.56 -9.98
CA HIS A 126 6.91 -16.53 -9.73
C HIS A 126 7.36 -16.43 -8.26
N GLY A 127 6.66 -17.09 -7.33
CA GLY A 127 6.96 -17.09 -5.89
C GLY A 127 6.77 -15.71 -5.25
N ILE A 128 5.80 -14.93 -5.73
CA ILE A 128 5.50 -13.59 -5.23
C ILE A 128 4.60 -13.73 -3.98
N GLY A 129 5.01 -13.12 -2.87
CA GLY A 129 4.21 -13.13 -1.64
C GLY A 129 2.89 -12.36 -1.80
N CYS A 130 1.83 -12.79 -1.12
CA CYS A 130 0.50 -12.16 -1.22
C CYS A 130 0.52 -10.67 -0.86
N GLY A 131 1.36 -10.28 0.10
CA GLY A 131 1.54 -8.89 0.54
C GLY A 131 2.16 -7.95 -0.50
N GLU A 132 2.79 -8.48 -1.55
CA GLU A 132 3.37 -7.68 -2.63
C GLU A 132 2.31 -7.00 -3.51
N CYS A 133 1.07 -7.50 -3.46
CA CYS A 133 -0.10 -6.93 -4.15
C CYS A 133 -1.19 -6.48 -3.15
N HIS A 134 -1.43 -7.26 -2.10
CA HIS A 134 -2.43 -6.94 -1.09
C HIS A 134 -1.79 -6.18 0.07
N HIS A 135 -2.12 -4.90 0.18
CA HIS A 135 -1.63 -4.01 1.23
C HIS A 135 -2.79 -3.40 2.01
N ASP A 136 -2.50 -2.85 3.19
CA ASP A 136 -3.46 -2.08 3.97
C ASP A 136 -3.61 -0.63 3.45
N THR A 137 -4.40 0.19 4.14
CA THR A 137 -4.64 1.59 3.78
C THR A 137 -3.40 2.49 3.91
N ALA A 138 -2.37 2.05 4.64
CA ALA A 138 -1.10 2.76 4.78
C ALA A 138 -0.05 2.27 3.76
N GLY A 139 -0.42 1.33 2.87
CA GLY A 139 0.49 0.72 1.91
C GLY A 139 1.40 -0.35 2.53
N ILE A 140 1.08 -0.83 3.73
CA ILE A 140 1.86 -1.88 4.39
C ILE A 140 1.43 -3.24 3.81
N PRO A 141 2.38 -4.07 3.34
CA PRO A 141 2.10 -5.42 2.85
C PRO A 141 1.35 -6.29 3.85
N LEU A 142 0.32 -7.00 3.40
CA LEU A 142 -0.38 -8.01 4.19
C LEU A 142 0.35 -9.35 4.09
N ALA A 143 1.44 -9.48 4.85
CA ALA A 143 2.39 -10.60 4.73
C ALA A 143 1.85 -11.98 5.11
N GLU A 144 0.81 -12.04 5.95
CA GLU A 144 0.29 -13.29 6.52
C GLU A 144 -0.87 -13.91 5.73
N LEU A 145 -1.22 -13.30 4.58
CA LEU A 145 -2.30 -13.81 3.74
C LEU A 145 -1.96 -15.18 3.13
N LYS A 146 -2.97 -16.03 3.04
CA LYS A 146 -2.91 -17.38 2.48
C LYS A 146 -3.97 -17.53 1.36
N PRO A 147 -3.79 -18.49 0.43
CA PRO A 147 -4.83 -18.82 -0.53
C PRO A 147 -6.16 -19.16 0.16
N GLY A 148 -7.24 -18.52 -0.30
CA GLY A 148 -8.57 -18.68 0.27
C GLY A 148 -8.94 -17.64 1.34
N ASP A 149 -7.97 -16.85 1.83
CA ASP A 149 -8.29 -15.72 2.71
C ASP A 149 -9.11 -14.67 1.97
N SER A 150 -10.05 -14.06 2.68
CA SER A 150 -10.82 -12.94 2.15
C SER A 150 -9.95 -11.69 2.10
N VAL A 151 -9.89 -11.06 0.93
CA VAL A 151 -9.18 -9.80 0.68
C VAL A 151 -10.15 -8.74 0.21
N GLN A 152 -9.89 -7.48 0.58
CA GLN A 152 -10.68 -6.34 0.12
C GLN A 152 -10.42 -6.05 -1.36
N ASN A 153 -11.42 -5.53 -2.06
CA ASN A 153 -11.25 -5.12 -3.45
C ASN A 153 -10.48 -3.80 -3.53
N CYS A 154 -9.58 -3.66 -4.51
CA CYS A 154 -8.76 -2.44 -4.66
C CYS A 154 -9.62 -1.18 -4.81
N LEU A 155 -10.82 -1.28 -5.40
CA LEU A 155 -11.75 -0.16 -5.60
C LEU A 155 -12.31 0.40 -4.28
N GLU A 156 -12.27 -0.37 -3.19
CA GLU A 156 -12.73 0.11 -1.87
C GLU A 156 -11.88 1.28 -1.37
N CYS A 157 -10.58 1.27 -1.65
CA CYS A 157 -9.64 2.32 -1.27
C CYS A 157 -9.23 3.22 -2.45
N HIS A 158 -8.98 2.64 -3.63
CA HIS A 158 -8.63 3.35 -4.86
C HIS A 158 -9.89 3.71 -5.65
N SER A 159 -10.78 4.44 -4.99
CA SER A 159 -12.18 4.61 -5.39
C SER A 159 -12.43 5.48 -6.63
N LYS A 160 -11.46 6.29 -7.07
CA LYS A 160 -11.67 7.17 -8.22
C LYS A 160 -11.70 6.36 -9.52
N LYS A 161 -12.69 6.67 -10.35
CA LYS A 161 -12.99 5.95 -11.59
C LYS A 161 -12.18 6.50 -12.76
N ASP A 162 -12.06 5.66 -13.78
CA ASP A 162 -11.42 5.95 -15.06
C ASP A 162 -9.96 6.38 -14.92
N ARG A 163 -9.32 6.67 -16.05
CA ARG A 163 -7.94 7.13 -16.05
C ARG A 163 -7.87 8.66 -15.85
N PRO A 164 -7.14 9.17 -14.86
CA PRO A 164 -6.96 10.60 -14.69
C PRO A 164 -6.12 11.20 -15.82
N LYS A 165 -6.36 12.48 -16.11
CA LYS A 165 -5.45 13.29 -16.94
C LYS A 165 -4.48 14.02 -16.01
N LYS A 166 -3.19 14.02 -16.35
CA LYS A 166 -2.19 14.80 -15.61
C LYS A 166 -2.50 16.30 -15.73
N PRO A 167 -2.75 17.01 -14.60
CA PRO A 167 -2.88 18.46 -14.62
C PRO A 167 -1.61 19.13 -15.16
N GLN A 168 -1.77 20.32 -15.74
CA GLN A 168 -0.62 21.18 -16.03
C GLN A 168 -0.01 21.65 -14.70
N ASP A 169 1.32 21.78 -14.66
CA ASP A 169 2.08 22.37 -13.54
C ASP A 169 2.02 21.62 -12.19
N ILE A 170 1.66 20.33 -12.20
CA ILE A 170 1.79 19.46 -11.01
C ILE A 170 3.18 18.82 -10.95
N SER A 171 3.76 18.71 -9.75
CA SER A 171 4.99 17.95 -9.54
C SER A 171 4.76 16.45 -9.79
N ASP A 172 5.81 15.70 -10.11
CA ASP A 172 5.68 14.25 -10.30
C ASP A 172 5.28 13.52 -9.02
N ALA A 173 5.72 14.03 -7.86
CA ALA A 173 5.36 13.48 -6.55
C ALA A 173 3.87 13.69 -6.23
N ASP A 174 3.37 14.91 -6.46
CA ASP A 174 1.94 15.21 -6.23
C ASP A 174 1.06 14.47 -7.25
N TRP A 175 1.53 14.34 -8.49
CA TRP A 175 0.85 13.52 -9.50
C TRP A 175 0.80 12.05 -9.10
N LEU A 176 1.89 11.49 -8.56
CA LEU A 176 1.92 10.12 -8.05
C LEU A 176 0.91 9.93 -6.91
N ALA A 177 0.93 10.80 -5.90
CA ALA A 177 0.01 10.71 -4.78
C ALA A 177 -1.45 10.78 -5.25
N MET A 178 -1.77 11.73 -6.14
CA MET A 178 -3.13 11.90 -6.64
C MET A 178 -3.57 10.74 -7.55
N ARG A 179 -2.72 10.25 -8.46
CA ARG A 179 -3.10 9.20 -9.41
C ARG A 179 -3.35 7.88 -8.70
N LEU A 180 -2.67 7.60 -7.58
CA LEU A 180 -2.89 6.39 -6.80
C LEU A 180 -4.30 6.34 -6.19
N GLU A 181 -5.04 7.45 -6.06
CA GLU A 181 -6.45 7.40 -5.65
C GLU A 181 -7.36 6.76 -6.71
N TYR A 182 -6.89 6.60 -7.95
CA TYR A 182 -7.63 6.02 -9.07
C TYR A 182 -7.32 4.54 -9.23
N TYR A 183 -8.36 3.70 -9.26
CA TYR A 183 -8.26 2.24 -9.39
C TYR A 183 -7.34 1.81 -10.54
N VAL A 184 -7.50 2.41 -11.71
CA VAL A 184 -6.74 2.06 -12.93
C VAL A 184 -5.25 2.37 -12.77
N GLU A 185 -4.91 3.49 -12.13
CA GLU A 185 -3.51 3.89 -11.96
C GLU A 185 -2.83 3.10 -10.83
N ALA A 186 -3.55 2.78 -9.75
CA ALA A 186 -3.07 1.89 -8.70
C ALA A 186 -2.72 0.49 -9.26
N MET A 187 -3.59 -0.07 -10.11
CA MET A 187 -3.30 -1.34 -10.80
C MET A 187 -2.11 -1.24 -11.75
N HIS A 188 -2.03 -0.18 -12.57
CA HIS A 188 -0.88 -0.01 -13.47
C HIS A 188 0.43 0.12 -12.70
N ASP A 189 0.43 0.82 -11.58
CA ASP A 189 1.62 0.96 -10.73
C ASP A 189 2.05 -0.42 -10.19
N ASN A 190 1.12 -1.15 -9.56
CA ASN A 190 1.39 -2.45 -8.97
C ASN A 190 1.92 -3.47 -10.00
N CYS A 191 1.26 -3.59 -11.15
CA CYS A 191 1.65 -4.57 -12.17
C CYS A 191 2.92 -4.15 -12.91
N MET A 192 2.98 -2.89 -13.38
CA MET A 192 4.05 -2.48 -14.30
C MET A 192 5.38 -2.25 -13.60
N GLU A 193 5.39 -1.85 -12.33
CA GLU A 193 6.64 -1.69 -11.58
C GLU A 193 7.36 -3.03 -11.43
N CYS A 194 6.67 -4.04 -10.90
CA CYS A 194 7.22 -5.40 -10.77
C CYS A 194 7.63 -5.98 -12.14
N HIS A 195 6.83 -5.80 -13.19
CA HIS A 195 7.16 -6.32 -14.52
C HIS A 195 8.39 -5.65 -15.15
N LYS A 196 8.65 -4.37 -14.86
CA LYS A 196 9.87 -3.68 -15.32
C LYS A 196 11.11 -4.23 -14.64
N GLU A 197 11.01 -4.57 -13.36
CA GLU A 197 12.14 -5.02 -12.54
C GLU A 197 12.45 -6.50 -12.73
N GLN A 198 11.41 -7.34 -12.73
CA GLN A 198 11.54 -8.80 -12.65
C GLN A 198 11.23 -9.51 -13.96
N GLY A 199 10.80 -8.77 -14.99
CA GLY A 199 10.48 -9.31 -16.30
C GLY A 199 9.02 -9.75 -16.42
N GLY A 200 8.20 -8.91 -17.05
CA GLY A 200 6.82 -9.19 -17.43
C GLY A 200 6.36 -8.25 -18.55
N PRO A 201 5.11 -8.34 -19.00
CA PRO A 201 4.58 -7.43 -20.02
C PRO A 201 4.52 -5.99 -19.49
N VAL A 202 5.15 -5.08 -20.22
CA VAL A 202 5.20 -3.63 -19.88
C VAL A 202 4.60 -2.73 -20.96
N LYS A 203 4.29 -3.28 -22.14
CA LYS A 203 3.59 -2.53 -23.19
C LYS A 203 2.10 -2.73 -23.02
N CYS A 204 1.32 -1.68 -23.32
CA CYS A 204 -0.13 -1.71 -23.15
C CYS A 204 -0.77 -2.92 -23.84
N ALA A 205 -0.38 -3.21 -25.08
CA ALA A 205 -0.96 -4.31 -25.86
C ALA A 205 -0.47 -5.72 -25.44
N ASP A 206 0.57 -5.80 -24.61
CA ASP A 206 1.06 -7.08 -24.08
C ASP A 206 0.23 -7.51 -22.85
N CYS A 207 -0.33 -6.56 -22.10
CA CYS A 207 -1.27 -6.82 -21.01
C CYS A 207 -2.73 -6.79 -21.48
N HIS A 208 -3.07 -5.79 -22.31
CA HIS A 208 -4.42 -5.60 -22.83
C HIS A 208 -4.52 -6.22 -24.23
N PRO A 209 -5.16 -7.38 -24.39
CA PRO A 209 -5.35 -7.98 -25.71
C PRO A 209 -6.10 -7.00 -26.62
N ARG A 210 -5.86 -7.10 -27.93
CA ARG A 210 -6.66 -6.34 -28.89
C ARG A 210 -8.10 -6.84 -28.82
N GLN A 211 -9.05 -5.91 -28.79
CA GLN A 211 -10.46 -6.24 -28.99
C GLN A 211 -10.58 -6.78 -30.43
N GLU A 212 -11.18 -7.95 -30.60
CA GLU A 212 -11.48 -8.53 -31.92
C GLU A 212 -12.58 -7.75 -32.64
#